data_AF-A0A8J6TU95-F1
#
_entry.id   AF-A0A8J6TU95-F1
#
_cell.length_a   1.000
_cell.length_b   1.000
_cell.length_c   1.000
_cell.angle_alpha   90.00
_cell.angle_beta   90.00
_cell.angle_gamma   90.00
#
_symmetry.space_group_name_H-M   'P 1'
#
loop_
_entity.id
_entity.type
_entity.pdbx_description
1 polymer ?
#
loop_
_entity_poly.entity_id
_entity_poly.type
_entity_poly.pdbx_seq_one_letter_code
_entity_poly.pdbx_strand_id
1 'polypeptide(L)' 'MRGLTVDKAETPGFLGPVVLALANDTQIGARSDDTIVTAEAGAQYGITDEDGNVPESHRGAFGGGPVFGSGGALGG' A
#
# COMPACT_ATOMS: atom_id res chain seq x y z
N MET A 1 22.44 -11.10 5.56
CA MET A 1 21.03 -10.79 5.95
C MET A 1 20.93 -9.28 6.02
N ARG A 2 20.26 -8.62 5.07
CA ARG A 2 20.11 -7.14 5.06
C ARG A 2 18.90 -6.82 5.93
N GLY A 3 19.13 -6.22 7.09
CA GLY A 3 18.08 -5.75 7.99
C GLY A 3 17.30 -4.60 7.36
N LEU A 4 15.98 -4.61 7.54
CA LEU A 4 15.09 -3.51 7.20
C LEU A 4 15.53 -2.29 8.01
N THR A 5 16.00 -1.26 7.35
CA THR A 5 16.36 -0.03 8.04
C THR A 5 15.05 0.69 8.39
N VAL A 6 14.84 0.93 9.69
CA VAL A 6 13.63 1.54 10.28
C VAL A 6 13.51 3.03 9.91
N ASP A 7 14.56 3.59 9.34
CA ASP A 7 14.68 4.98 8.87
C ASP A 7 13.74 5.34 7.71
N LYS A 8 13.09 4.35 7.07
CA LYS A 8 12.07 4.57 6.02
C LYS A 8 10.70 3.98 6.36
N ALA A 9 10.48 3.61 7.61
CA ALA A 9 9.16 3.15 8.07
C ALA A 9 8.20 4.34 8.20
N GLU A 10 6.92 4.10 7.92
CA GLU A 10 5.86 5.08 8.15
C GLU A 10 5.70 5.38 9.64
N THR A 11 5.33 6.62 9.99
CA THR A 11 4.90 6.93 11.35
C THR A 11 3.55 6.27 11.65
N PRO A 12 3.23 5.97 12.91
CA PRO A 12 1.91 5.45 13.29
C PRO A 12 0.76 6.37 12.86
N GLY A 13 1.01 7.67 12.69
CA GLY A 13 0.02 8.65 12.27
C GLY A 13 -0.40 8.56 10.81
N PHE A 14 0.45 7.99 9.94
CA PHE A 14 0.20 7.90 8.49
C PHE A 14 -0.94 6.95 8.12
N LEU A 15 -1.12 5.86 8.88
CA LEU A 15 -2.15 4.86 8.62
C LEU A 15 -3.57 5.44 8.66
N GLY A 16 -3.85 6.33 9.61
CA GLY A 16 -5.19 6.90 9.82
C GLY A 16 -5.75 7.63 8.59
N PRO A 17 -5.03 8.64 8.04
CA PRO A 17 -5.42 9.32 6.81
C PRO A 17 -5.59 8.39 5.61
N VAL A 18 -4.74 7.38 5.45
CA VAL A 18 -4.82 6.43 4.33
C VAL A 18 -6.09 5.56 4.45
N VAL A 19 -6.41 5.05 5.64
CA VAL A 19 -7.65 4.30 5.88
C VAL A 19 -8.88 5.18 5.65
N LEU A 20 -8.83 6.44 6.07
CA LEU A 20 -9.91 7.40 5.82
C LEU A 20 -10.13 7.64 4.32
N ALA A 21 -9.07 7.77 3.54
CA ALA A 21 -9.17 7.93 2.09
C ALA A 21 -9.77 6.68 1.42
N LEU A 22 -9.32 5.49 1.81
CA LEU A 22 -9.87 4.22 1.30
C LEU A 22 -11.37 4.08 1.65
N ALA A 23 -11.77 4.45 2.86
CA ALA A 23 -13.16 4.37 3.29
C ALA A 23 -14.09 5.33 2.52
N ASN A 24 -13.55 6.44 2.00
CA ASN A 24 -14.30 7.41 1.21
C ASN A 24 -14.22 7.15 -0.31
N ASP A 25 -13.40 6.19 -0.76
CA ASP A 25 -13.26 5.87 -2.18
C ASP A 25 -14.45 5.03 -2.66
N THR A 26 -15.34 5.64 -3.44
CA THR A 26 -16.49 4.95 -4.05
C THR A 26 -16.12 3.81 -5.00
N GLN A 27 -14.88 3.77 -5.49
CA GLN A 27 -14.36 2.72 -6.36
C GLN A 27 -13.61 1.63 -5.58
N ILE A 28 -13.54 1.71 -4.25
CA ILE A 28 -12.80 0.75 -3.41
C ILE A 28 -13.25 -0.71 -3.63
N GLY A 29 -14.51 -0.91 -4.01
CA GLY A 29 -15.06 -2.22 -4.35
C GLY A 29 -14.30 -2.93 -5.48
N ALA A 30 -13.69 -2.19 -6.40
CA ALA A 30 -12.86 -2.74 -7.48
C ALA A 30 -11.51 -3.30 -6.99
N ARG A 31 -11.14 -3.04 -5.73
CA ARG A 31 -9.91 -3.52 -5.08
C ARG A 31 -10.21 -4.61 -4.03
N SER A 32 -11.44 -5.13 -4.02
CA SER A 32 -11.78 -6.27 -3.16
C SER A 32 -10.91 -7.47 -3.55
N ASP A 33 -10.44 -8.23 -2.56
CA ASP A 33 -9.48 -9.34 -2.68
C ASP A 33 -8.00 -8.97 -2.96
N ASP A 34 -7.68 -7.69 -3.13
CA ASP A 34 -6.29 -7.23 -3.26
C ASP A 34 -5.63 -6.96 -1.89
N THR A 35 -4.32 -7.17 -1.81
CA THR A 35 -3.51 -6.68 -0.68
C THR A 35 -3.11 -5.23 -0.90
N ILE A 36 -3.63 -4.33 -0.07
CA ILE A 36 -3.33 -2.91 -0.12
C ILE A 36 -2.11 -2.61 0.75
N VAL A 37 -1.07 -2.04 0.13
CA VAL A 37 0.12 -1.54 0.84
C VAL A 37 -0.09 -0.07 1.15
N THR A 38 -0.05 0.31 2.43
CA THR A 38 -0.34 1.68 2.91
C THR A 38 0.51 2.74 2.22
N ALA A 39 1.82 2.50 2.06
CA ALA A 39 2.73 3.39 1.36
C ALA A 39 2.30 3.68 -0.10
N GLU A 40 1.86 2.64 -0.81
CA GLU A 40 1.41 2.76 -2.21
C GLU A 40 0.06 3.47 -2.30
N ALA A 41 -0.87 3.14 -1.41
CA ALA A 41 -2.16 3.80 -1.33
C ALA A 41 -2.01 5.29 -0.97
N GLY A 42 -1.17 5.60 0.03
CA GLY A 42 -0.88 6.98 0.40
C GLY A 42 -0.33 7.78 -0.78
N ALA A 43 0.63 7.24 -1.53
CA ALA A 43 1.13 7.89 -2.75
C ALA A 43 0.03 8.09 -3.81
N GLN A 44 -0.87 7.11 -4.01
CA GLN A 44 -1.98 7.21 -4.97
C GLN A 44 -3.01 8.27 -4.57
N TYR A 45 -3.31 8.40 -3.28
CA TYR A 45 -4.24 9.41 -2.76
C TYR A 45 -3.57 10.76 -2.45
N GLY A 46 -2.27 10.91 -2.72
CA GLY A 46 -1.53 12.15 -2.46
C GLY A 46 -1.33 12.45 -0.98
N ILE A 47 -1.33 11.43 -0.14
CA ILE A 47 -1.13 11.51 1.31
C ILE A 47 0.35 11.33 1.61
N THR A 48 0.91 12.27 2.36
CA THR A 48 2.27 12.22 2.89
C THR A 48 2.24 11.92 4.39
N ASP A 49 3.29 11.27 4.86
CA ASP A 49 3.63 11.10 6.27
C ASP A 49 4.13 12.42 6.89
N GLU A 50 4.44 12.40 8.19
CA GLU A 50 5.00 13.52 8.93
C GLU A 50 6.22 14.11 8.18
N ASP A 51 6.32 15.45 8.23
CA ASP A 51 7.30 16.26 7.51
C ASP A 51 7.27 16.16 5.96
N GLY A 52 6.19 15.61 5.39
CA GLY A 52 6.01 15.52 3.93
C GLY A 52 6.70 14.31 3.30
N ASN A 53 7.14 13.34 4.11
CA ASN A 53 7.75 12.12 3.63
C ASN A 53 6.71 11.24 2.91
N VAL A 54 7.12 10.54 1.86
CA VAL A 54 6.31 9.49 1.23
C VAL A 54 7.00 8.16 1.53
N PRO A 55 6.40 7.29 2.37
CA PRO A 55 7.01 6.01 2.70
C PRO A 55 7.31 5.20 1.44
N GLU A 56 8.51 4.59 1.38
CA GLU A 56 8.88 3.72 0.26
C GLU A 56 8.14 2.37 0.36
N SER A 57 7.59 1.88 -0.75
CA SER A 57 7.07 0.51 -0.80
C SER A 57 8.23 -0.49 -0.78
N HIS A 58 8.32 -1.30 0.29
CA HIS A 58 9.33 -2.35 0.43
C HIS A 58 8.98 -3.67 -0.29
N ARG A 59 7.99 -3.67 -1.19
CA ARG A 59 7.51 -4.87 -1.92
C ARG A 59 8.64 -5.64 -2.63
N GLY A 60 9.64 -4.92 -3.15
CA GLY A 60 10.83 -5.53 -3.78
C GLY A 60 11.72 -6.34 -2.82
N ALA A 61 11.68 -6.05 -1.52
CA ALA A 61 12.45 -6.76 -0.49
C ALA A 61 11.74 -8.00 0.07
N PHE A 62 10.41 -8.11 -0.07
CA PHE A 62 9.58 -9.17 0.54
C PHE A 62 8.96 -10.17 -0.45
N GLY A 63 9.40 -10.18 -1.72
CA GLY A 63 9.04 -11.26 -2.65
C GLY A 63 7.99 -10.92 -3.71
N GLY A 64 7.68 -9.64 -3.94
CA GLY A 64 7.13 -9.19 -5.23
C GLY A 64 5.79 -9.78 -5.68
N GLY A 65 4.95 -10.29 -4.77
CA GLY A 65 3.59 -10.74 -5.10
C GLY A 65 2.73 -9.61 -5.65
N PRO A 66 1.80 -9.89 -6.60
CA PRO A 66 1.24 -8.88 -7.49
C PRO A 66 0.36 -7.84 -6.78
N VAL A 67 0.31 -6.66 -7.39
CA VAL A 67 -0.48 -5.48 -6.97
C VAL A 67 -1.91 -5.51 -7.55
N PHE A 68 -2.18 -6.36 -8.56
CA PHE A 68 -3.52 -6.54 -9.12
C PHE A 68 -3.70 -7.95 -9.70
N GLY A 69 -4.88 -8.53 -9.44
CA GLY A 69 -5.54 -9.64 -10.16
C GLY A 69 -4.66 -10.71 -10.82
N SER A 70 -4.74 -11.94 -10.31
CA SER A 70 -4.58 -13.12 -11.17
C SER A 70 -5.73 -13.15 -12.18
N GLY A 71 -5.56 -12.43 -13.29
CA GLY A 71 -6.42 -12.58 -14.45
C GLY A 71 -6.35 -14.01 -14.97
N GLY A 72 -7.42 -14.77 -14.78
CA GLY A 72 -7.81 -15.91 -15.61
C GLY A 72 -6.89 -17.13 -15.62
N ALA A 73 -7.06 -18.01 -14.64
CA ALA A 73 -7.00 -19.48 -14.78
C ALA A 73 -7.53 -20.02 -13.44
N LEU A 74 -8.61 -20.78 -13.34
CA LEU A 74 -8.84 -22.07 -13.99
C LEU A 74 -10.36 -22.32 -14.07
N GLY A 75 -10.92 -22.17 -15.27
CA GLY A 75 -12.01 -23.03 -15.71
C GLY A 75 -11.39 -24.18 -16.49
N GLY A 76 -11.66 -25.42 -16.07
CA GLY A 76 -11.18 -26.65 -16.66
C GLY A 76 -11.28 -27.80 -15.67
#